data_AF-A0AAE8VZ96-F1
#
_entry.id   AF-A0AAE8VZ96-F1
#
_cell.length_a   1.000
_cell.length_b   1.000
_cell.length_c   1.000
_cell.angle_alpha   90.00
_cell.angle_beta   90.00
_cell.angle_gamma   90.00
#
_symmetry.space_group_name_H-M   'P 1'
#
loop_
_entity.id
_entity.type
_entity.pdbx_description
1 polymer ?
#
loop_
_entity_poly.entity_id
_entity_poly.type
_entity_poly.pdbx_seq_one_letter_code
_entity_poly.pdbx_strand_id
1 'polypeptide(L)'
;MAATLREDASMHRLWYDLRNQSLFEESFRDDVLDIDQSLERMIWRVVGLFTELVGSSPAVSPSMAYALFDGLFQQALLRCLSGCESAAADLKASVAQLLDQLVVSV
;
A
#
# COMPACT_ATOMS: atom_id res chain seq x y z
N MET A 1 6.67 0.92 5.17
CA MET A 1 5.82 1.99 4.58
C MET A 1 6.34 3.38 4.95
N ALA A 2 6.21 3.88 6.19
CA ALA A 2 6.65 5.24 6.51
C ALA A 2 8.16 5.53 6.30
N ALA A 3 9.03 4.54 6.50
CA ALA A 3 10.47 4.66 6.21
C ALA A 3 10.73 4.83 4.71
N THR A 4 10.26 3.88 3.90
CA THR A 4 10.41 3.89 2.43
C THR A 4 9.72 5.09 1.77
N LEU A 5 8.65 5.61 2.36
CA LEU A 5 8.04 6.88 1.92
C LEU A 5 9.04 8.06 1.97
N ARG A 6 9.93 8.09 2.96
CA ARG A 6 10.95 9.15 3.11
C ARG A 6 12.21 8.85 2.33
N GLU A 7 12.65 7.60 2.38
CA GLU A 7 13.95 7.17 1.85
C GLU A 7 13.89 6.92 0.33
N ASP A 8 12.74 6.46 -0.17
CA ASP A 8 12.58 5.97 -1.56
C ASP A 8 11.43 6.69 -2.31
N ALA A 9 11.10 7.93 -1.93
CA ALA A 9 9.97 8.68 -2.49
C ALA A 9 10.01 8.77 -4.03
N SER A 10 11.20 8.92 -4.62
CA SER A 10 11.38 9.01 -6.07
C SER A 10 11.03 7.69 -6.78
N MET A 11 11.40 6.55 -6.19
CA MET A 11 11.08 5.24 -6.73
C MET A 11 9.57 4.99 -6.69
N HIS A 12 8.94 5.31 -5.57
CA HIS A 12 7.48 5.21 -5.44
C HIS A 12 6.75 6.14 -6.41
N ARG A 13 7.24 7.37 -6.60
CA ARG A 13 6.68 8.30 -7.59
C ARG A 13 6.74 7.73 -9.00
N LEU A 14 7.87 7.12 -9.38
CA LEU A 14 8.03 6.48 -10.69
C LEU A 14 7.02 5.34 -10.88
N TRP A 15 6.80 4.53 -9.86
CA TRP A 15 5.79 3.47 -9.91
C TRP A 15 4.37 4.02 -10.19
N TYR A 16 3.92 5.02 -9.43
CA TYR A 16 2.58 5.59 -9.64
C TYR A 16 2.44 6.30 -10.99
N ASP A 17 3.53 6.88 -11.51
CA ASP A 17 3.57 7.44 -12.86
C ASP A 17 3.39 6.33 -13.93
N LEU A 18 4.18 5.25 -13.85
CA LEU A 18 4.07 4.10 -14.77
C LEU A 18 2.66 3.49 -14.76
N ARG A 19 2.08 3.31 -13.57
CA ARG A 19 0.71 2.79 -13.39
C ARG A 19 -0.36 3.70 -13.99
N ASN A 20 -0.17 5.02 -13.90
CA ASN A 20 -1.06 5.97 -14.57
C ASN A 20 -0.89 5.95 -16.09
N GLN A 21 0.35 5.82 -16.58
CA GLN A 21 0.62 5.74 -18.01
C GLN A 21 0.02 4.49 -18.64
N SER A 22 -0.04 3.34 -17.94
CA SER A 22 -0.66 2.11 -18.47
C SER A 22 -2.17 2.20 -18.73
N LEU A 23 -2.83 3.25 -18.21
CA LEU A 23 -4.22 3.57 -18.57
C LEU A 23 -4.35 3.99 -20.04
N PHE A 24 -3.28 4.52 -20.63
CA PHE A 24 -3.22 5.01 -22.01
C PHE A 24 -2.31 4.14 -22.90
N GLU A 25 -1.16 3.73 -22.37
CA GLU A 25 -0.13 2.99 -23.08
C GLU A 25 -0.27 1.49 -22.84
N GLU A 26 -0.76 0.77 -23.85
CA GLU A 26 -1.03 -0.68 -23.72
C GLU A 26 0.23 -1.49 -23.43
N SER A 27 1.39 -1.03 -23.94
CA SER A 27 2.68 -1.69 -23.77
C SER A 27 3.14 -1.79 -22.31
N PHE A 28 2.58 -1.00 -21.40
CA PHE A 28 2.92 -1.06 -19.97
C PHE A 28 1.97 -1.95 -19.15
N ARG A 29 0.84 -2.41 -19.72
CA ARG A 29 -0.22 -3.06 -18.93
C ARG A 29 0.22 -4.37 -18.30
N ASP A 30 0.89 -5.23 -19.07
CA ASP A 30 1.31 -6.55 -18.58
C ASP A 30 2.32 -6.41 -17.44
N ASP A 31 3.33 -5.54 -17.59
CA ASP A 31 4.31 -5.25 -16.55
C ASP A 31 3.68 -4.64 -15.29
N VAL A 32 2.73 -3.71 -15.45
CA VAL A 32 2.02 -3.09 -14.32
C VAL A 32 1.16 -4.12 -13.58
N LEU A 33 0.46 -5.01 -14.30
CA LEU A 33 -0.34 -6.06 -13.68
C LEU A 33 0.52 -7.04 -12.89
N ASP A 34 1.69 -7.41 -13.40
CA ASP A 34 2.64 -8.28 -12.71
C ASP A 34 3.19 -7.64 -11.43
N ILE A 35 3.51 -6.35 -11.49
CA ILE A 35 3.93 -5.58 -10.31
C ILE A 35 2.78 -5.48 -9.29
N ASP A 36 1.58 -5.11 -9.71
CA ASP A 36 0.38 -5.04 -8.84
C ASP A 36 0.15 -6.38 -8.13
N GLN A 37 0.23 -7.50 -8.85
CA GLN A 37 0.06 -8.84 -8.26
C GLN A 37 1.20 -9.21 -7.29
N SER A 38 2.42 -8.77 -7.57
CA SER A 38 3.55 -8.95 -6.65
C SER A 38 3.36 -8.16 -5.35
N LEU A 39 2.92 -6.91 -5.46
CA LEU A 39 2.60 -6.03 -4.33
C LEU A 39 1.43 -6.59 -3.51
N GLU A 40 0.36 -7.05 -4.15
CA GLU A 40 -0.77 -7.70 -3.47
C GLU A 40 -0.30 -8.90 -2.63
N ARG A 41 0.49 -9.80 -3.22
CA ARG A 41 1.05 -10.96 -2.50
C ARG A 41 1.95 -10.57 -1.34
N MET A 42 2.70 -9.47 -1.46
CA MET A 42 3.50 -8.95 -0.35
C MET A 42 2.62 -8.43 0.79
N ILE A 43 1.63 -7.58 0.49
CA ILE A 43 0.72 -7.06 1.49
C ILE A 43 -0.07 -8.18 2.17
N TRP A 44 -0.56 -9.15 1.40
CA TRP A 44 -1.31 -10.26 1.95
C TRP A 44 -0.51 -11.11 2.93
N ARG A 45 0.78 -11.34 2.67
CA ARG A 45 1.67 -12.02 3.63
C ARG A 45 1.77 -11.28 4.96
N VAL A 46 1.84 -9.94 4.91
CA VAL A 46 1.89 -9.11 6.13
C VAL A 46 0.59 -9.17 6.90
N VAL A 47 -0.56 -9.03 6.22
CA VAL A 47 -1.89 -9.12 6.83
C VAL A 47 -2.10 -10.50 7.45
N GLY A 48 -1.78 -11.57 6.72
CA GLY A 48 -1.88 -12.94 7.20
C GLY A 48 -1.06 -13.17 8.47
N LEU A 49 0.22 -12.77 8.46
CA LEU A 49 1.08 -12.88 9.64
C LEU A 49 0.53 -12.07 10.83
N PHE A 50 0.02 -10.88 10.60
CA PHE A 50 -0.60 -10.08 11.66
C PHE A 50 -1.82 -10.78 12.26
N THR A 51 -2.72 -11.31 11.42
CA THR A 51 -3.92 -12.02 11.87
C THR A 51 -3.58 -13.30 12.64
N GLU A 52 -2.56 -14.05 12.22
CA GLU A 52 -2.04 -15.20 12.96
C GLU A 52 -1.51 -14.80 14.34
N LEU A 53 -0.76 -13.71 14.43
CA LEU A 53 -0.18 -13.23 15.70
C LEU A 53 -1.25 -12.81 16.72
N VAL A 54 -2.37 -12.24 16.27
CA VAL A 54 -3.47 -11.81 17.16
C VAL A 54 -4.56 -12.87 17.33
N GLY A 55 -4.43 -14.03 16.69
CA GLY A 55 -5.39 -15.12 16.80
C GLY A 55 -6.74 -14.85 16.12
N SER A 56 -6.75 -14.03 15.06
CA SER A 56 -7.93 -13.67 14.29
C SER A 56 -7.82 -14.12 12.81
N SER A 57 -8.88 -13.88 12.04
CA SER A 57 -8.88 -14.04 10.58
C SER A 57 -8.94 -12.67 9.90
N PRO A 58 -8.40 -12.53 8.67
CA PRO A 58 -8.58 -11.32 7.86
C PRO A 58 -10.07 -11.07 7.57
N ALA A 59 -10.51 -9.82 7.75
CA ALA A 59 -11.88 -9.39 7.47
C ALA A 59 -12.13 -9.04 5.99
N VAL A 60 -11.08 -9.00 5.17
CA VAL A 60 -11.12 -8.57 3.76
C VAL A 60 -10.37 -9.54 2.86
N SER A 61 -10.63 -9.48 1.55
CA SER A 61 -9.87 -10.23 0.55
C SER A 61 -8.44 -9.69 0.37
N PRO A 62 -7.52 -10.48 -0.22
CA PRO A 62 -6.17 -10.01 -0.58
C PRO A 62 -6.17 -8.74 -1.43
N SER A 63 -7.01 -8.69 -2.47
CA SER A 63 -7.14 -7.53 -3.37
C SER A 63 -7.66 -6.29 -2.65
N MET A 64 -8.61 -6.43 -1.72
CA MET A 64 -9.12 -5.33 -0.90
C MET A 64 -8.05 -4.81 0.06
N ALA A 65 -7.33 -5.72 0.75
CA ALA A 65 -6.21 -5.32 1.60
C ALA A 65 -5.19 -4.52 0.80
N TYR A 66 -4.78 -5.03 -0.37
CA TYR A 66 -3.83 -4.34 -1.24
C TYR A 66 -4.31 -2.92 -1.60
N ALA A 67 -5.54 -2.78 -2.11
CA ALA A 67 -6.08 -1.48 -2.50
C ALA A 67 -6.10 -0.46 -1.34
N LEU A 68 -6.43 -0.91 -0.12
CA LEU A 68 -6.46 -0.05 1.06
C LEU A 68 -5.06 0.46 1.44
N PHE A 69 -4.07 -0.43 1.52
CA PHE A 69 -2.70 -0.05 1.86
C PHE A 69 -2.05 0.80 0.77
N ASP A 70 -2.26 0.45 -0.50
CA ASP A 70 -1.73 1.22 -1.64
C ASP A 70 -2.32 2.63 -1.70
N GLY A 71 -3.64 2.77 -1.51
CA GLY A 71 -4.30 4.08 -1.47
C GLY A 71 -3.76 4.99 -0.36
N LEU A 72 -3.56 4.44 0.86
CA LEU A 72 -2.92 5.17 1.96
C LEU A 72 -1.50 5.62 1.60
N PHE A 73 -0.73 4.74 0.96
CA PHE A 73 0.64 5.04 0.57
C PHE A 73 0.68 6.13 -0.52
N GLN A 74 -0.13 6.03 -1.56
CA GLN A 74 -0.21 7.02 -2.63
C GLN A 74 -0.59 8.39 -2.09
N GLN A 75 -1.61 8.46 -1.21
CA GLN A 75 -2.02 9.70 -0.57
C GLN A 75 -0.88 10.33 0.26
N ALA A 76 -0.17 9.51 1.04
CA ALA A 76 0.97 9.96 1.82
C ALA A 76 2.14 10.42 0.95
N LEU A 77 2.39 9.76 -0.19
CA LEU A 77 3.40 10.17 -1.16
C LEU A 77 3.08 11.53 -1.75
N LEU A 78 1.82 11.77 -2.16
CA LEU A 78 1.40 13.08 -2.66
C LEU A 78 1.63 14.18 -1.62
N ARG A 79 1.28 13.93 -0.35
CA ARG A 79 1.54 14.88 0.76
C ARG A 79 3.04 15.11 0.96
N CYS A 80 3.85 14.04 0.99
CA CYS A 80 5.30 14.10 1.15
C CYS A 80 5.94 14.95 0.03
N LEU A 81 5.59 14.68 -1.23
CA LEU A 81 6.08 15.43 -2.40
C LEU A 81 5.60 16.89 -2.42
N SER A 82 4.51 17.20 -1.71
CA SER A 82 4.00 18.56 -1.52
C SER A 82 4.63 19.29 -0.33
N GLY A 83 5.65 18.71 0.32
CA GLY A 83 6.36 19.33 1.45
C GLY A 83 5.69 19.15 2.81
N CYS A 84 4.72 18.25 2.95
CA CYS A 84 4.08 17.96 4.23
C CYS A 84 4.99 17.10 5.12
N GLU A 85 5.62 17.70 6.12
CA GLU A 85 6.55 17.01 7.04
C GLU A 85 5.88 15.89 7.86
N SER A 86 4.57 16.01 8.14
CA SER A 86 3.82 15.00 8.92
C SER A 86 3.44 13.77 8.10
N ALA A 87 3.58 13.78 6.77
CA ALA A 87 3.05 12.74 5.88
C ALA A 87 3.47 11.31 6.28
N ALA A 88 4.73 11.12 6.69
CA ALA A 88 5.23 9.82 7.12
C ALA A 88 4.69 9.38 8.49
N ALA A 89 4.50 10.32 9.42
CA ALA A 89 3.92 10.04 10.72
C ALA A 89 2.42 9.70 10.58
N ASP A 90 1.71 10.47 9.77
CA ASP A 90 0.29 10.26 9.45
C ASP A 90 0.09 8.90 8.80
N LEU A 91 0.92 8.53 7.80
CA LEU A 91 0.88 7.22 7.16
C LEU A 91 1.06 6.08 8.17
N LYS A 92 2.03 6.21 9.09
CA LYS A 92 2.27 5.19 10.12
C LYS A 92 1.03 5.00 10.99
N ALA A 93 0.39 6.08 11.42
CA ALA A 93 -0.83 6.02 12.22
C ALA A 93 -1.99 5.37 11.46
N SER A 94 -2.22 5.77 10.20
CA SER A 94 -3.28 5.21 9.36
C SER A 94 -3.08 3.72 9.07
N VAL A 95 -1.84 3.29 8.84
CA VAL A 95 -1.51 1.86 8.63
C VAL A 95 -1.79 1.03 9.87
N ALA A 96 -1.45 1.53 11.07
CA ALA A 96 -1.75 0.84 12.32
C ALA A 96 -3.26 0.74 12.54
N GLN A 97 -3.99 1.84 12.36
CA GLN A 97 -5.46 1.85 12.46
C GLN A 97 -6.11 0.91 11.45
N LEU A 98 -5.61 0.86 10.22
CA LEU A 98 -6.12 -0.06 9.21
C LEU A 98 -5.90 -1.51 9.62
N LEU A 99 -4.71 -1.88 10.10
CA LEU A 99 -4.44 -3.24 10.57
C LEU A 99 -5.43 -3.69 11.66
N ASP A 100 -5.74 -2.82 12.61
CA ASP A 100 -6.72 -3.08 13.67
C ASP A 100 -8.15 -3.29 13.12
N GLN A 101 -8.49 -2.68 11.98
CA GLN A 101 -9.79 -2.87 11.32
C GLN A 101 -9.85 -4.10 10.43
N LEU A 102 -8.70 -4.64 10.03
CA LEU A 102 -8.63 -5.81 9.15
C LEU A 102 -8.78 -7.14 9.88
N VAL A 103 -8.97 -7.13 11.21
CA VAL A 103 -9.18 -8.33 12.01
C VAL A 103 -10.65 -8.46 12.39
N VAL A 104 -11.19 -9.67 12.32
CA VAL A 104 -12.52 -9.96 12.88
C VAL A 104 -12.39 -9.99 14.41
N SER A 105 -13.20 -9.19 15.11
CA SER A 105 -13.36 -9.32 16.56
C SER A 105 -14.02 -10.66 16.86
N VAL A 106 -13.33 -11.52 17.62
CA VAL A 106 -13.85 -12.81 18.10
C VAL A 106 -14.85 -12.58 19.22
#